data_AF-A0A087H0L9-F1
#
_entry.id   AF-A0A087H0L9-F1
#
_cell.length_a   1.000
_cell.length_b   1.000
_cell.length_c   1.000
_cell.angle_alpha   90.00
_cell.angle_beta   90.00
_cell.angle_gamma   90.00
#
_symmetry.space_group_name_H-M   'P 1'
#
loop_
_entity.id
_entity.type
_entity.pdbx_description
1 polymer ?
#
loop_
_entity_poly.entity_id
_entity_poly.type
_entity_poly.pdbx_seq_one_letter_code
_entity_poly.pdbx_strand_id
1 'polypeptide(L)'
;MNPKISDFGLARMFQGTQHQDNTRRVVETLGYMSLEYAWTLMFSEKSDIYAFGVLQLEIISGKKISSFRCGEEGKTLLEYAWESWLETGGVDLLDEDITSSCSPVEVARCVQISLLCVHTK
;
A
#
# COMPACT_ATOMS: atom_id res chain seq x y z
N MET A 1 16.32 13.56 -3.58
CA MET A 1 16.87 12.34 -2.93
C MET A 1 16.70 11.18 -3.93
N ASN A 2 17.59 10.18 -3.93
CA ASN A 2 17.49 8.99 -4.81
C ASN A 2 17.15 7.76 -3.95
N PRO A 3 15.88 7.31 -3.88
CA PRO A 3 15.49 6.20 -3.03
C PRO A 3 16.11 4.88 -3.49
N LYS A 4 16.39 3.97 -2.54
CA LYS A 4 16.94 2.62 -2.78
C LYS A 4 16.13 1.61 -1.98
N ILE A 5 15.90 0.44 -2.55
CA ILE A 5 15.22 -0.69 -1.90
C ILE A 5 16.28 -1.65 -1.37
N SER A 6 16.08 -2.17 -0.16
CA SER A 6 16.95 -3.14 0.51
C SER A 6 16.12 -4.18 1.28
N ASP A 7 16.78 -5.09 1.99
CA ASP A 7 16.17 -6.16 2.79
C ASP A 7 15.39 -7.20 1.98
N PHE A 8 16.11 -7.86 1.08
CA PHE A 8 15.59 -8.96 0.26
C PHE A 8 15.60 -10.32 1.00
N GLY A 9 15.67 -10.34 2.34
CA GLY A 9 15.79 -11.58 3.13
C GLY A 9 14.58 -12.51 3.01
N LEU A 10 13.42 -11.97 2.63
CA LEU A 10 12.19 -12.71 2.38
C LEU A 10 11.86 -12.86 0.88
N ALA A 11 12.63 -12.20 0.00
CA ALA A 11 12.40 -12.25 -1.44
C ALA A 11 12.66 -13.66 -1.99
N ARG A 12 11.81 -14.10 -2.93
CA ARG A 12 11.89 -15.43 -3.54
C ARG A 12 11.97 -15.32 -5.05
N MET A 13 12.87 -16.09 -5.65
CA MET A 13 12.95 -16.23 -7.11
C MET A 13 11.99 -17.32 -7.56
N PHE A 14 11.09 -17.00 -8.49
CA PHE A 14 10.29 -17.99 -9.20
C PHE A 14 11.08 -18.58 -10.38
N GLN A 15 10.92 -19.87 -10.64
CA GLN A 15 11.52 -20.54 -11.81
C GLN A 15 10.43 -20.95 -12.81
N GLY A 16 10.70 -20.76 -14.11
CA GLY A 16 9.78 -21.20 -15.18
C GLY A 16 8.46 -20.43 -15.21
N THR A 17 7.33 -21.15 -15.27
CA THR A 17 5.96 -20.59 -15.33
C THR A 17 5.30 -20.47 -13.95
N GLN A 18 6.07 -20.56 -12.87
CA GLN A 18 5.53 -20.45 -11.52
C GLN A 18 5.29 -18.98 -11.17
N HIS A 19 4.05 -18.63 -10.84
CA HIS A 19 3.66 -17.24 -10.49
C HIS A 19 3.19 -17.11 -9.02
N GLN A 20 3.13 -18.23 -8.29
CA GLN A 20 2.68 -18.32 -6.89
C GLN A 20 3.47 -19.41 -6.15
N ASP A 21 3.79 -19.19 -4.89
CA ASP A 21 4.46 -20.17 -4.03
C ASP A 21 3.90 -20.11 -2.60
N ASN A 22 3.93 -21.24 -1.90
CA ASN A 22 3.31 -21.41 -0.59
C ASN A 22 4.35 -21.19 0.51
N THR A 23 4.05 -20.30 1.45
CA THR A 23 4.88 -20.16 2.66
C THR A 23 4.33 -21.04 3.78
N ARG A 24 5.17 -21.90 4.39
CA ARG A 24 4.78 -22.70 5.57
C ARG A 24 4.50 -21.85 6.83
N ARG A 25 4.80 -20.56 6.78
CA ARG A 25 4.67 -19.61 7.89
C ARG A 25 4.38 -18.22 7.30
N VAL A 26 3.37 -17.53 7.83
CA VAL A 26 3.15 -16.10 7.54
C VAL A 26 4.35 -15.33 8.07
N VAL A 27 5.10 -14.70 7.18
CA VAL A 27 6.21 -13.80 7.54
C VAL A 27 6.08 -12.56 6.68
N GLU A 28 5.17 -11.67 7.08
CA GLU A 28 5.02 -10.34 6.48
C GLU A 28 4.66 -9.30 7.55
N THR A 29 4.85 -8.03 7.21
CA THR A 29 4.52 -6.91 8.07
C THR A 29 3.01 -6.66 8.07
N LEU A 30 2.43 -6.69 9.27
CA LEU A 30 1.00 -6.55 9.51
C LEU A 30 0.46 -5.22 8.95
N GLY A 31 -0.40 -5.29 7.92
CA GLY A 31 -0.97 -4.12 7.22
C GLY A 31 -0.54 -3.99 5.76
N TYR A 32 0.59 -4.59 5.38
CA TYR A 32 1.04 -4.65 3.97
C TYR A 32 0.65 -5.96 3.28
N MET A 33 0.21 -6.94 4.06
CA MET A 33 -0.31 -8.21 3.55
C MET A 33 -1.57 -8.00 2.73
N SER A 34 -1.55 -8.51 1.49
CA SER A 34 -2.77 -8.64 0.70
C SER A 34 -3.74 -9.63 1.38
N LEU A 35 -5.04 -9.39 1.23
CA LEU A 35 -6.09 -10.26 1.78
C LEU A 35 -5.96 -11.71 1.25
N GLU A 36 -5.61 -11.86 -0.02
CA GLU A 36 -5.32 -13.15 -0.65
C GLU A 36 -4.15 -13.88 0.04
N TYR A 37 -3.04 -13.19 0.35
CA TYR A 37 -1.91 -13.81 1.06
C TYR A 37 -2.28 -14.17 2.50
N ALA A 38 -3.00 -13.27 3.19
CA ALA A 38 -3.44 -13.50 4.57
C ALA A 38 -4.38 -14.71 4.70
N TRP A 39 -5.23 -14.96 3.70
CA TRP A 39 -6.18 -16.08 3.71
C TRP A 39 -5.63 -17.37 3.11
N THR A 40 -4.82 -17.28 2.04
CA THR A 40 -4.39 -18.47 1.27
C THR A 40 -2.96 -18.90 1.53
N LEU A 41 -2.15 -18.07 2.20
CA LEU A 41 -0.70 -18.23 2.38
C LEU A 41 0.11 -18.25 1.05
N MET A 42 -0.54 -17.87 -0.06
CA MET A 42 0.07 -17.79 -1.38
C MET A 42 0.52 -16.37 -1.66
N PHE A 43 1.82 -16.17 -1.84
CA PHE A 43 2.36 -14.89 -2.29
C PHE A 43 2.50 -14.89 -3.82
N SER A 44 2.41 -13.72 -4.43
CA SER A 44 2.50 -13.54 -5.88
C SER A 44 2.96 -12.13 -6.21
N GLU A 45 3.17 -11.85 -7.50
CA GLU A 45 3.36 -10.46 -7.95
C GLU A 45 2.21 -9.53 -7.49
N LYS A 46 0.98 -10.05 -7.31
CA LYS A 46 -0.17 -9.27 -6.84
C LYS A 46 -0.08 -8.89 -5.37
N SER A 47 0.51 -9.73 -4.51
CA SER A 47 0.77 -9.34 -3.12
C SER A 47 1.80 -8.22 -3.05
N ASP A 48 2.84 -8.26 -3.90
CA ASP A 48 3.83 -7.17 -3.98
C ASP A 48 3.22 -5.86 -4.48
N ILE A 49 2.33 -5.92 -5.49
CA ILE A 49 1.60 -4.75 -6.00
C ILE A 49 0.69 -4.16 -4.92
N TYR A 50 0.01 -5.00 -4.14
CA TYR A 50 -0.82 -4.55 -3.02
C TYR A 50 0.02 -3.82 -1.96
N ALA A 51 1.13 -4.43 -1.52
CA ALA A 51 2.04 -3.82 -0.55
C ALA A 51 2.63 -2.48 -1.05
N PHE A 52 2.93 -2.38 -2.35
CA PHE A 52 3.35 -1.14 -2.99
C PHE A 52 2.25 -0.07 -2.96
N GLY A 53 0.99 -0.44 -3.18
CA GLY A 53 -0.15 0.47 -3.07
C GLY A 53 -0.31 1.04 -1.66
N VAL A 54 -0.19 0.19 -0.63
CA VAL A 54 -0.19 0.61 0.78
C VAL A 54 0.96 1.58 1.05
N LEU A 55 2.17 1.25 0.62
CA LEU A 55 3.36 2.10 0.79
C LEU A 55 3.17 3.48 0.15
N GLN A 56 2.59 3.56 -1.07
CA GLN A 56 2.31 4.85 -1.68
C GLN A 56 1.31 5.67 -0.86
N LEU A 57 0.24 5.07 -0.35
CA LEU A 57 -0.74 5.78 0.48
C LEU A 57 -0.11 6.32 1.77
N GLU A 58 0.81 5.58 2.39
CA GLU A 58 1.58 6.09 3.53
C GLU A 58 2.49 7.26 3.17
N ILE A 59 3.17 7.19 2.01
CA ILE A 59 4.04 8.28 1.53
C ILE A 59 3.22 9.55 1.24
N ILE A 60 2.08 9.40 0.57
CA ILE A 60 1.21 10.55 0.23
C ILE A 60 0.63 11.18 1.49
N SER A 61 0.19 10.35 2.44
CA SER A 61 -0.45 10.84 3.67
C SER A 61 0.49 11.26 4.78
N GLY A 62 1.77 10.88 4.70
CA GLY A 62 2.71 11.04 5.82
C GLY A 62 2.35 10.19 7.04
N LYS A 63 1.28 9.39 6.99
CA LYS A 63 0.75 8.61 8.12
C LYS A 63 1.12 7.16 7.97
N LYS A 64 1.79 6.61 8.98
CA LYS A 64 2.11 5.17 9.03
C LYS A 64 0.86 4.34 9.19
N ILE A 65 0.75 3.20 8.52
CA ILE A 65 -0.36 2.25 8.66
C ILE A 65 -0.55 1.78 10.11
N SER A 66 0.53 1.76 10.90
CA SER A 66 0.47 1.44 12.32
C SER A 66 -0.28 2.48 13.17
N SER A 67 -0.36 3.75 12.74
CA SER A 67 -1.10 4.78 13.49
C SER A 67 -2.61 4.56 13.41
N PHE A 68 -3.11 4.03 12.29
CA PHE A 68 -4.53 3.72 12.10
C PHE A 68 -5.01 2.53 12.95
N ARG A 69 -4.10 1.67 13.43
CA ARG A 69 -4.44 0.59 14.36
C ARG A 69 -4.70 1.07 15.78
N CYS A 70 -4.24 2.27 16.13
CA CYS A 70 -4.28 2.84 17.47
C CYS A 70 -5.06 4.18 17.53
N GLY A 71 -5.63 4.61 16.40
CA GLY A 71 -6.36 5.87 16.30
C GLY A 71 -7.79 5.77 16.86
N GLU A 72 -8.29 6.89 17.39
CA GLU A 72 -9.63 7.01 17.99
C GLU A 72 -10.78 6.87 16.97
N GLU A 73 -10.50 7.06 15.67
CA GLU A 73 -11.51 7.10 14.60
C GLU A 73 -11.92 5.73 14.05
N GLY A 74 -11.23 4.64 14.42
CA GLY A 74 -11.59 3.27 14.01
C GLY A 74 -11.45 2.95 12.53
N LYS A 75 -11.01 3.90 11.69
CA LYS A 75 -10.80 3.73 10.25
C LYS A 75 -9.38 3.26 9.94
N THR A 76 -9.26 2.38 8.94
CA THR A 76 -8.00 1.97 8.34
C THR A 76 -7.48 3.04 7.37
N LEU A 77 -6.17 3.01 7.05
CA LEU A 77 -5.57 3.88 6.03
C LEU A 77 -6.29 3.77 4.68
N LEU A 78 -6.74 2.56 4.33
CA LEU A 78 -7.45 2.27 3.08
C LEU A 78 -8.82 2.95 3.04
N GLU A 79 -9.59 2.85 4.13
CA GLU A 79 -10.88 3.52 4.26
C GLU A 79 -10.72 5.04 4.20
N TYR A 80 -9.74 5.58 4.92
CA TYR A 80 -9.40 6.99 4.90
C TYR A 80 -9.05 7.49 3.49
N ALA A 81 -8.20 6.75 2.77
CA ALA A 81 -7.84 7.09 1.40
C ALA A 81 -9.03 6.99 0.42
N TRP A 82 -9.91 6.00 0.61
CA TRP A 82 -11.09 5.83 -0.22
C TRP A 82 -12.11 6.96 -0.03
N GLU A 83 -12.35 7.39 1.20
CA GLU A 83 -13.22 8.53 1.51
C GLU A 83 -12.66 9.83 0.91
N SER A 84 -11.38 10.11 1.12
CA SER A 84 -10.72 11.29 0.52
C SER A 84 -10.80 11.25 -1.02
N TRP A 85 -10.69 10.07 -1.64
CA TRP A 85 -10.87 9.93 -3.07
C TRP A 85 -12.29 10.30 -3.55
N LEU A 86 -13.31 9.86 -2.83
CA LEU A 86 -14.71 10.16 -3.16
C LEU A 86 -15.05 11.65 -2.97
N GLU A 87 -14.49 12.30 -1.95
CA GLU A 87 -14.80 13.67 -1.60
C GLU A 87 -14.02 14.69 -2.43
N THR A 88 -12.70 14.50 -2.59
CA THR A 88 -11.81 15.52 -3.18
C THR A 88 -10.86 14.97 -4.25
N GLY A 89 -11.07 13.74 -4.71
CA GLY A 89 -10.17 13.10 -5.66
C GLY A 89 -8.80 12.78 -5.07
N GLY A 90 -8.71 12.65 -3.74
CA GLY A 90 -7.51 12.24 -3.02
C GLY A 90 -6.54 13.37 -2.69
N VAL A 91 -6.89 14.63 -2.96
CA VAL A 91 -6.01 15.78 -2.66
C VAL A 91 -5.87 15.99 -1.16
N ASP A 92 -6.94 15.79 -0.39
CA ASP A 92 -6.89 15.94 1.07
C ASP A 92 -6.10 14.83 1.77
N LEU A 93 -5.74 13.77 1.03
CA LEU A 93 -4.83 12.77 1.55
C LEU A 93 -3.41 13.32 1.68
N LEU A 94 -3.04 14.36 0.94
CA LEU A 94 -1.68 14.86 0.88
C LEU A 94 -1.22 15.44 2.22
N ASP A 95 -0.05 15.01 2.67
CA ASP A 95 0.61 15.55 3.86
C ASP A 95 0.85 17.07 3.73
N GLU A 96 0.37 17.82 4.73
CA GLU A 96 0.44 19.27 4.82
C GLU A 96 1.89 19.79 4.66
N ASP A 97 2.87 19.01 5.13
CA ASP A 97 4.29 19.38 5.07
C ASP A 97 4.83 19.44 3.62
N ILE A 98 4.20 18.72 2.67
CA ILE A 98 4.65 18.65 1.27
C ILE A 98 3.66 19.27 0.27
N THR A 99 2.50 19.74 0.73
CA THR A 99 1.44 20.33 -0.12
C THR A 99 1.94 21.44 -1.04
N SER A 100 2.86 22.29 -0.58
CA SER A 100 3.40 23.39 -1.39
C SER A 100 4.34 22.96 -2.52
N SER A 101 4.81 21.70 -2.51
CA SER A 101 5.82 21.18 -3.42
C SER A 101 5.27 20.22 -4.49
N CYS A 102 3.99 19.84 -4.39
CA CYS A 102 3.38 18.83 -5.23
C CYS A 102 2.25 19.40 -6.09
N SER A 103 2.14 18.93 -7.34
CA SER A 103 1.00 19.25 -8.20
C SER A 103 -0.24 18.45 -7.75
N PRO A 104 -1.40 19.09 -7.50
CA PRO A 104 -2.63 18.38 -7.13
C PRO A 104 -3.04 17.32 -8.15
N VAL A 105 -2.74 17.54 -9.44
CA VAL A 105 -3.05 16.58 -10.51
C VAL A 105 -2.16 15.33 -10.42
N GLU A 106 -0.89 15.49 -10.06
CA GLU A 106 0.04 14.37 -9.89
C GLU A 106 -0.34 13.56 -8.64
N VAL A 107 -0.68 14.26 -7.55
CA VAL A 107 -1.16 13.65 -6.29
C VAL A 107 -2.41 12.82 -6.54
N ALA A 108 -3.44 13.39 -7.19
CA ALA A 108 -4.66 12.67 -7.51
C ALA A 108 -4.39 11.41 -8.36
N ARG A 109 -3.47 11.47 -9.33
CA ARG A 109 -3.06 10.29 -10.12
C ARG A 109 -2.36 9.25 -9.25
N CYS A 110 -1.45 9.64 -8.37
CA CYS A 110 -0.78 8.74 -7.45
C CYS A 110 -1.77 8.05 -6.51
N VAL A 111 -2.73 8.80 -5.95
CA VAL A 111 -3.81 8.22 -5.13
C VAL A 111 -4.64 7.23 -5.94
N GLN A 112 -5.06 7.59 -7.15
CA GLN A 112 -5.83 6.70 -8.02
C GLN A 112 -5.09 5.38 -8.31
N ILE A 113 -3.80 5.46 -8.69
CA ILE A 113 -2.97 4.28 -8.95
C ILE A 113 -2.85 3.43 -7.68
N SER A 114 -2.62 4.07 -6.52
CA SER A 114 -2.50 3.40 -5.24
C SER A 114 -3.78 2.65 -4.87
N LEU A 115 -4.94 3.29 -5.05
CA LEU A 115 -6.26 2.67 -4.84
C LEU A 115 -6.50 1.50 -5.79
N LEU A 116 -6.06 1.59 -7.04
CA LEU A 116 -6.13 0.47 -7.99
C LEU A 116 -5.21 -0.70 -7.60
N CYS A 117 -4.05 -0.43 -6.99
CA CYS A 117 -3.14 -1.47 -6.49
C CYS A 117 -3.71 -2.24 -5.29
N VAL A 118 -4.41 -1.55 -4.39
CA VAL A 118 -5.02 -2.17 -3.19
C VAL A 118 -6.42 -2.73 -3.43
N HIS A 119 -7.01 -2.49 -4.60
CA HIS A 119 -8.31 -3.01 -4.96
C HIS A 119 -8.23 -4.52 -5.23
N THR A 120 -8.81 -5.31 -4.34
CA THR A 120 -8.99 -6.75 -4.51
C THR A 120 -10.13 -7.01 -5.49
N LYS A 121 -9.85 -7.69 -6.61
CA LYS A 121 -10.88 -8.25 -7.51
C LYS A 121 -11.54 -9.48 -6.91
#